data_AF-A0A2J4YFL3-F1
#
_entry.id   AF-A0A2J4YFL3-F1
#
_cell.length_a   1.000
_cell.length_b   1.000
_cell.length_c   1.000
_cell.angle_alpha   90.00
_cell.angle_beta   90.00
_cell.angle_gamma   90.00
#
_symmetry.space_group_name_H-M   'P 1'
#
loop_
_entity.id
_entity.type
_entity.pdbx_description
1 polymer ?
#
loop_
_entity_poly.entity_id
_entity_poly.type
_entity_poly.pdbx_seq_one_letter_code
_entity_poly.pdbx_strand_id
1 'polypeptide(L)' 'TCHCIVREGFDSLAESTEDEDDMLDKAWGLEPDSRLSCQARVTDEDLVIEIPRYTINHAREH' A
#
# COMPACT_ATOMS: atom_id res chain seq x y z
N THR A 1 5.48 -8.12 -4.26
CA THR A 1 4.13 -7.76 -3.80
C THR A 1 3.90 -6.29 -4.11
N CYS A 2 2.69 -5.77 -3.86
CA CYS A 2 2.27 -4.42 -4.27
C CYS A 2 2.13 -3.42 -3.11
N HIS A 3 2.52 -3.79 -1.89
CA HIS A 3 2.47 -2.89 -0.73
C HIS A 3 3.40 -1.68 -0.93
N CYS A 4 2.86 -0.49 -0.69
CA CYS A 4 3.56 0.78 -0.69
C CYS A 4 3.04 1.67 0.45
N ILE A 5 3.78 2.71 0.79
CA ILE A 5 3.38 3.71 1.79
C ILE A 5 3.22 5.05 1.09
N VAL A 6 2.08 5.72 1.30
CA VAL A 6 1.80 7.03 0.72
C VAL A 6 2.29 8.10 1.70
N ARG A 7 3.33 8.84 1.34
CA ARG A 7 3.94 9.87 2.20
C ARG A 7 3.25 11.23 2.07
N GLU A 8 2.68 11.52 0.91
CA GLU A 8 1.92 12.74 0.63
C GLU A 8 0.73 12.41 -0.29
N GLY A 9 -0.42 13.06 -0.04
CA GLY A 9 -1.64 12.90 -0.84
C GLY A 9 -2.50 11.67 -0.51
N PHE A 10 -2.30 11.01 0.63
CA PHE A 10 -3.08 9.82 1.02
C PHE A 10 -4.59 10.08 1.07
N ASP A 11 -5.01 11.20 1.65
CA ASP A 11 -6.42 11.57 1.81
C ASP A 11 -7.14 11.80 0.46
N SER A 12 -6.39 11.99 -0.63
CA SER A 12 -6.95 12.13 -1.99
C SER A 12 -7.41 10.79 -2.58
N LEU A 13 -6.97 9.67 -2.01
CA LEU A 13 -7.28 8.33 -2.49
C LEU A 13 -8.63 7.86 -1.97
N ALA A 14 -9.29 6.98 -2.71
CA ALA A 14 -10.45 6.26 -2.19
C ALA A 14 -10.04 5.40 -0.98
N GLU A 15 -10.93 5.32 0.01
CA GLU A 15 -10.76 4.46 1.19
C GLU A 15 -10.43 3.03 0.77
N SER A 16 -9.60 2.35 1.57
CA SER A 16 -9.33 0.93 1.39
C SER A 16 -10.61 0.12 1.60
N THR A 17 -10.71 -0.99 0.88
CA THR A 17 -11.77 -1.98 1.12
C THR A 17 -11.39 -2.89 2.27
N GLU A 18 -12.36 -3.52 2.94
CA GLU A 18 -12.09 -4.52 3.99
C GLU A 18 -11.10 -5.61 3.52
N ASP A 19 -11.24 -6.10 2.28
CA ASP A 19 -10.32 -7.07 1.68
C ASP A 19 -8.88 -6.54 1.51
N GLU A 20 -8.72 -5.23 1.32
CA GLU A 20 -7.40 -4.58 1.21
C GLU A 20 -6.75 -4.53 2.59
N ASP A 21 -7.51 -4.14 3.61
CA ASP A 21 -7.06 -4.05 5.00
C ASP A 21 -6.62 -5.43 5.53
N ASP A 22 -7.41 -6.47 5.28
CA ASP A 22 -7.09 -7.87 5.62
C ASP A 22 -5.77 -8.38 5.00
N MET A 23 -5.38 -7.81 3.86
CA MET A 23 -4.14 -8.15 3.16
C MET A 23 -2.97 -7.28 3.65
N LEU A 24 -3.23 -6.01 4.00
CA LEU A 24 -2.27 -5.10 4.60
C LEU A 24 -1.84 -5.54 6.01
N ASP A 25 -2.73 -6.19 6.77
CA ASP A 25 -2.41 -6.79 8.07
C ASP A 25 -1.28 -7.84 8.01
N LYS A 26 -1.06 -8.43 6.82
CA LYS A 26 0.00 -9.41 6.57
C LYS A 26 1.27 -8.77 6.01
N ALA A 27 1.26 -7.47 5.74
CA ALA A 27 2.39 -6.75 5.19
C ALA A 27 3.45 -6.49 6.26
N TRP A 28 4.72 -6.53 5.85
CA TRP A 28 5.83 -6.16 6.73
C TRP A 28 5.98 -4.64 6.75
N GLY A 29 6.14 -4.05 7.93
CA GLY A 29 6.30 -2.60 8.08
C GLY A 29 5.05 -1.81 7.72
N LEU A 30 3.88 -2.31 8.13
CA LEU A 30 2.60 -1.61 7.98
C LEU A 30 2.64 -0.27 8.72
N GLU A 31 2.24 0.77 8.02
CA GLU A 31 2.06 2.15 8.51
C GLU A 31 0.62 2.61 8.23
N PRO A 32 0.08 3.62 8.94
CA PRO A 32 -1.29 4.12 8.73
C PRO A 32 -1.61 4.46 7.28
N ASP A 33 -0.64 5.03 6.56
CA ASP A 33 -0.81 5.46 5.17
C ASP A 33 -0.38 4.38 4.15
N SER A 34 -0.38 3.11 4.57
CA SER A 34 -0.06 1.98 3.70
C SER A 34 -1.21 1.65 2.76
N ARG A 35 -0.86 1.29 1.52
CA ARG A 35 -1.82 0.86 0.49
C ARG A 35 -1.29 -0.31 -0.32
N LEU A 36 -2.20 -1.04 -0.96
CA LEU A 36 -1.85 -1.92 -2.06
C LEU A 36 -1.90 -1.11 -3.37
N SER A 37 -0.73 -0.86 -3.97
CA SER A 37 -0.61 -0.05 -5.20
C SER A 37 -1.43 -0.56 -6.40
N CYS A 38 -1.85 -1.82 -6.40
CA CYS A 38 -2.74 -2.37 -7.43
C CYS A 38 -4.21 -1.96 -7.25
N GLN A 39 -4.58 -1.44 -6.07
CA GLN A 39 -5.94 -1.01 -5.71
C GLN A 39 -6.03 0.50 -5.51
N ALA A 40 -4.97 1.15 -5.02
CA ALA A 40 -4.91 2.61 -4.82
C ALA A 40 -4.94 3.36 -6.17
N ARG A 41 -6.13 3.86 -6.53
CA ARG A 41 -6.33 4.65 -7.76
C ARG A 41 -6.09 6.14 -7.49
N VAL A 42 -5.21 6.73 -8.28
CA VAL A 42 -4.91 8.17 -8.25
C VAL A 42 -6.14 9.01 -8.62
N THR A 43 -6.25 10.18 -8.03
CA THR A 43 -7.29 11.18 -8.29
C THR A 43 -6.66 12.43 -8.92
N ASP A 44 -6.94 13.61 -8.40
CA ASP A 44 -6.50 14.91 -8.91
C ASP A 44 -5.37 15.56 -8.11
N GLU A 45 -4.82 14.85 -7.12
CA GLU A 45 -3.69 15.29 -6.31
C GLU A 45 -2.40 14.50 -6.62
N ASP A 46 -1.26 15.18 -6.56
CA ASP A 46 0.06 14.56 -6.70
C ASP A 46 0.38 13.69 -5.47
N LEU A 47 1.06 12.57 -5.68
CA LEU A 47 1.40 11.61 -4.62
C LEU A 47 2.91 11.44 -4.48
N VAL A 48 3.38 11.34 -3.22
CA VAL A 48 4.72 10.86 -2.91
C VAL A 48 4.61 9.44 -2.35
N ILE A 49 5.19 8.47 -3.05
CA ILE A 49 5.10 7.05 -2.70
C ILE A 49 6.46 6.51 -2.26
N GLU A 50 6.48 5.78 -1.15
CA GLU A 50 7.63 5.00 -0.69
C GLU A 50 7.38 3.49 -0.92
N ILE A 51 8.38 2.81 -1.50
CA ILE A 51 8.38 1.35 -1.61
C ILE A 51 9.17 0.79 -0.41
N PRO A 52 8.56 -0.06 0.43
CA PRO A 52 9.23 -0.65 1.60
C PRO A 52 10.51 -1.40 1.21
N ARG A 53 11.56 -1.26 2.03
CA ARG A 53 12.87 -1.89 1.78
C ARG A 53 12.82 -3.42 1.77
N TYR A 54 11.86 -4.02 2.46
CA TYR A 54 11.63 -5.45 2.50
C TYR A 54 10.16 -5.71 2.22
N THR A 55 9.89 -6.69 1.36
CA THR A 55 8.54 -7.14 1.05
C THR A 55 8.45 -8.65 1.29
N ILE A 56 7.45 -9.10 2.04
CA ILE A 56 7.14 -10.54 2.12
C ILE A 56 6.67 -10.97 0.72
N ASN A 57 7.36 -11.93 0.11
CA ASN A 57 6.97 -12.46 -1.19
C ASN A 57 7.06 -13.99 -1.16
N HIS A 58 5.94 -14.61 -0.79
CA HIS A 58 5.83 -16.07 -0.69
C HIS A 58 6.17 -16.81 -2.00
N ALA A 59 5.99 -16.18 -3.17
CA ALA A 59 6.33 -16.79 -4.46
C ALA A 59 7.83 -16.73 -4.80
N ARG A 60 8.61 -15.82 -4.16
CA ARG A 60 10.08 -15.75 -4.31
C ARG A 60 10.83 -16.50 -3.23
N GLU A 61 10.18 -16.82 -2.12
CA GLU A 61 10.73 -17.59 -1.00
C GLU A 61 10.54 -19.12 -1.16
N HIS A 62 10.02 -19.55 -2.31
CA HIS A 62 9.94 -20.94 -2.75
C HIS A 62 10.81 -21.19 -3.98
#